data_AF-A0A838UU50-F1
#
_entry.id   AF-A0A838UU50-F1
#
_cell.length_a   1.000
_cell.length_b   1.000
_cell.length_c   1.000
_cell.angle_alpha   90.00
_cell.angle_beta   90.00
_cell.angle_gamma   90.00
#
_symmetry.space_group_name_H-M   'P 1'
#
loop_
_entity.id
_entity.type
_entity.pdbx_description
1 polymer ?
#
loop_
_entity_poly.entity_id
_entity_poly.type
_entity_poly.pdbx_seq_one_letter_code
_entity_poly.pdbx_strand_id
1 'polypeptide(L)'
;MSFLTRVFGDPNEKEIRRIRPLVDRINGLEDELIDLSDDDLRARTADFRAQLDQAEDQDAQDDLLDEILPAAFATVREAGKRTNGMR
;
A
#
# COMPACT_ATOMS: atom_id res chain seq x y z
N MET A 1 21.22 2.12 26.48
CA MET A 1 21.48 2.61 25.10
C MET A 1 22.98 2.57 24.86
N SER A 2 23.44 1.67 24.00
CA SER A 2 24.88 1.45 23.73
C SER A 2 25.43 2.57 22.85
N PHE A 3 26.70 2.96 23.06
CA PHE A 3 27.40 3.99 22.28
C PHE A 3 27.38 3.68 20.77
N LEU A 4 27.36 2.40 20.39
CA LEU A 4 27.29 1.93 19.00
C LEU A 4 25.95 2.29 18.33
N THR A 5 24.82 2.22 19.05
CA THR A 5 23.50 2.60 18.54
C THR A 5 23.39 4.11 18.28
N ARG A 6 24.19 4.92 19.00
CA ARG A 6 24.22 6.38 18.85
C ARG A 6 25.00 6.84 17.61
N VAL A 7 25.96 6.03 17.15
CA VAL A 7 26.83 6.33 16.00
C VAL A 7 26.28 5.72 14.71
N PHE A 8 25.74 4.50 14.76
CA PHE A 8 25.22 3.78 13.58
C PHE A 8 23.69 3.83 13.43
N GLY A 9 22.98 4.42 14.40
CA GLY A 9 21.53 4.44 14.45
C GLY A 9 20.93 3.09 14.87
N ASP A 10 19.62 3.07 15.10
CA ASP A 10 18.86 1.84 15.29
C ASP A 10 18.44 1.30 13.91
N PRO A 11 18.84 0.06 13.54
CA PRO A 11 18.40 -0.58 12.29
C PRO A 11 16.88 -0.62 12.14
N ASN A 12 16.13 -0.83 13.23
CA ASN A 12 14.67 -0.82 13.19
C ASN A 12 14.13 0.56 12.84
N GLU A 13 14.71 1.61 13.44
CA GLU A 13 14.31 2.98 13.15
C GLU A 13 14.61 3.34 11.68
N LYS A 14 15.72 2.84 11.13
CA LYS A 14 16.06 2.99 9.71
C LYS A 14 15.01 2.36 8.80
N GLU A 15 14.59 1.13 9.07
CA GLU A 15 13.55 0.46 8.27
C GLU A 15 12.18 1.13 8.43
N ILE A 16 11.83 1.59 9.65
CA ILE A 16 10.61 2.39 9.86
C ILE A 16 10.63 3.65 9.01
N ARG A 17 11.74 4.40 9.00
CA ARG A 17 11.87 5.61 8.17
C ARG A 17 11.78 5.30 6.69
N ARG A 18 12.22 4.12 6.25
CA ARG A 18 12.13 3.67 4.85
C ARG A 18 10.70 3.41 4.42
N ILE A 19 9.90 2.77 5.27
CA ILE A 19 8.51 2.39 4.97
C ILE A 19 7.54 3.54 5.25
N ARG A 20 7.91 4.52 6.09
CA ARG A 20 7.06 5.66 6.46
C ARG A 20 6.42 6.40 5.28
N PRO A 21 7.16 6.76 4.20
CA PRO A 21 6.57 7.44 3.06
C PRO A 21 5.52 6.60 2.33
N LEU A 22 5.72 5.28 2.26
CA LEU A 22 4.75 4.36 1.68
C LEU A 22 3.46 4.32 2.52
N VAL A 23 3.59 4.24 3.84
CA VAL A 23 2.45 4.31 4.77
C VAL A 23 1.69 5.62 4.63
N ASP A 24 2.41 6.74 4.50
CA ASP A 24 1.80 8.05 4.32
C ASP A 24 1.03 8.13 2.99
N ARG A 25 1.59 7.57 1.90
CA ARG A 25 0.91 7.47 0.59
C ARG A 25 -0.35 6.61 0.68
N ILE A 26 -0.31 5.46 1.36
CA ILE A 26 -1.47 4.59 1.58
C ILE A 26 -2.56 5.31 2.37
N ASN A 27 -2.19 5.96 3.47
CA ASN A 27 -3.15 6.68 4.33
C ASN A 27 -3.79 7.86 3.58
N GLY A 28 -3.04 8.55 2.73
CA GLY A 28 -3.55 9.68 1.94
C GLY A 28 -4.62 9.30 0.91
N LEU A 29 -4.71 8.03 0.53
CA LEU A 29 -5.75 7.54 -0.40
C LEU A 29 -7.07 7.23 0.30
N GLU A 30 -7.13 7.21 1.63
CA GLU A 30 -8.32 6.77 2.38
C GLU A 30 -9.54 7.66 2.11
N ASP A 31 -9.35 8.98 2.05
CA ASP A 31 -10.45 9.94 1.84
C ASP A 31 -11.19 9.67 0.53
N GLU A 32 -10.47 9.31 -0.53
CA GLU A 32 -11.06 8.96 -1.83
C GLU A 32 -11.86 7.64 -1.81
N LEU A 33 -11.51 6.72 -0.90
CA LEU A 33 -12.10 5.38 -0.86
C LEU A 33 -13.30 5.27 0.06
N ILE A 34 -13.35 6.10 1.11
CA ILE A 34 -14.51 6.16 2.00
C ILE A 34 -15.77 6.54 1.22
N ASP A 35 -15.64 7.43 0.22
CA ASP A 35 -16.75 7.93 -0.58
C ASP A 35 -17.24 6.93 -1.66
N LEU A 36 -16.49 5.85 -1.92
CA LEU A 36 -16.88 4.85 -2.91
C LEU A 36 -18.03 3.96 -2.43
N SER A 37 -18.90 3.57 -3.36
CA SER A 37 -19.85 2.48 -3.10
C SER A 37 -19.12 1.13 -2.97
N ASP A 38 -19.79 0.12 -2.43
CA ASP A 38 -19.21 -1.23 -2.35
C ASP A 38 -18.92 -1.83 -3.74
N ASP A 39 -19.73 -1.50 -4.74
CA ASP A 39 -19.52 -1.98 -6.11
C ASP A 39 -18.33 -1.28 -6.76
N ASP A 40 -18.17 0.03 -6.53
CA ASP A 40 -17.00 0.79 -7.01
C ASP A 40 -15.71 0.29 -6.34
N LEU A 41 -15.77 0.01 -5.03
CA LEU A 41 -14.62 -0.53 -4.30
C LEU A 41 -14.22 -1.93 -4.82
N ARG A 42 -15.20 -2.77 -5.18
CA ARG A 42 -14.93 -4.07 -5.83
C ARG A 42 -14.36 -3.90 -7.23
N ALA A 43 -14.86 -2.94 -8.01
CA ALA A 43 -14.42 -2.69 -9.38
C ALA A 43 -12.92 -2.38 -9.46
N ARG A 44 -12.35 -1.70 -8.45
CA ARG A 44 -10.89 -1.46 -8.38
C ARG A 44 -10.05 -2.73 -8.49
N THR A 45 -10.53 -3.86 -7.96
CA THR A 45 -9.80 -5.14 -8.09
C THR A 45 -9.73 -5.60 -9.54
N ALA A 46 -10.78 -5.38 -10.33
CA ALA A 46 -10.75 -5.67 -11.76
C ALA A 46 -9.76 -4.76 -12.48
N ASP A 47 -9.73 -3.47 -12.13
CA ASP A 47 -8.80 -2.50 -12.72
C ASP A 47 -7.33 -2.85 -12.43
N PHE A 48 -7.01 -3.26 -11.20
CA PHE A 48 -5.65 -3.69 -10.86
C PHE A 48 -5.22 -4.94 -11.63
N ARG A 49 -6.12 -5.93 -11.81
CA ARG A 49 -5.83 -7.11 -12.63
C ARG A 49 -5.60 -6.74 -14.09
N ALA A 50 -6.45 -5.88 -14.63
CA ALA A 50 -6.31 -5.40 -16.01
C ALA A 50 -5.00 -4.62 -16.23
N GLN A 51 -4.48 -3.93 -15.21
CA GLN A 51 -3.16 -3.29 -15.27
C GLN A 51 -2.03 -4.34 -15.25
N LEU A 52 -2.11 -5.34 -14.38
CA LEU A 52 -1.11 -6.41 -14.32
C LEU A 52 -1.08 -7.28 -15.58
N ASP A 53 -2.23 -7.50 -16.22
CA ASP A 53 -2.34 -8.25 -17.47
C ASP A 53 -1.63 -7.54 -18.66
N GLN A 54 -1.28 -6.25 -18.51
CA GLN A 54 -0.52 -5.49 -19.50
C GLN A 54 1.00 -5.64 -19.35
N ALA A 55 1.48 -6.33 -18.30
CA ALA A 55 2.90 -6.56 -18.10
C ALA A 55 3.49 -7.41 -19.23
N GLU A 56 4.56 -6.93 -19.85
CA GLU A 56 5.22 -7.62 -20.97
C GLU A 56 6.04 -8.82 -20.49
N ASP A 57 6.60 -8.73 -19.28
CA ASP A 57 7.41 -9.74 -18.63
C ASP A 57 7.33 -9.62 -17.09
N GLN A 58 8.13 -10.43 -16.39
CA GLN A 58 8.14 -10.47 -14.93
C GLN A 58 8.67 -9.18 -14.29
N ASP A 59 9.69 -8.56 -14.88
CA ASP A 59 10.29 -7.35 -14.31
C ASP A 59 9.28 -6.18 -14.42
N ALA A 60 8.61 -6.06 -15.57
CA ALA A 60 7.52 -5.11 -15.76
C ALA A 60 6.33 -5.38 -14.82
N GLN A 61 6.03 -6.66 -14.54
CA GLN A 61 4.99 -7.02 -13.59
C GLN A 61 5.37 -6.62 -12.16
N ASP A 62 6.62 -6.83 -11.75
CA ASP A 62 7.12 -6.45 -10.42
C ASP A 62 7.09 -4.93 -10.24
N ASP A 63 7.51 -4.17 -11.26
CA ASP A 63 7.41 -2.71 -11.26
C ASP A 63 5.94 -2.25 -11.14
N LEU A 64 5.03 -2.86 -11.90
CA LEU A 64 3.59 -2.56 -11.80
C LEU A 64 3.02 -2.92 -10.43
N LEU A 65 3.46 -4.03 -9.83
CA LEU A 65 3.05 -4.41 -8.47
C LEU A 65 3.47 -3.33 -7.46
N ASP A 66 4.70 -2.83 -7.54
CA ASP A 66 5.19 -1.74 -6.69
C ASP A 66 4.42 -0.43 -6.93
N GLU A 67 4.04 -0.14 -8.17
CA GLU A 67 3.23 1.03 -8.52
C GLU A 67 1.81 0.98 -7.95
N ILE A 68 1.12 -0.17 -8.07
CA ILE A 68 -0.27 -0.31 -7.60
C ILE A 68 -0.36 -0.56 -6.09
N LEU A 69 0.73 -1.00 -5.44
CA LEU A 69 0.75 -1.42 -4.03
C LEU A 69 0.04 -0.42 -3.10
N PRO A 70 0.29 0.91 -3.16
CA PRO A 70 -0.38 1.86 -2.26
C PRO A 70 -1.91 1.87 -2.44
N ALA A 71 -2.37 1.86 -3.69
CA ALA A 71 -3.79 1.90 -4.03
C ALA A 71 -4.50 0.58 -3.72
N ALA A 72 -3.85 -0.55 -4.01
CA ALA A 72 -4.35 -1.88 -3.68
C ALA A 72 -4.46 -2.06 -2.16
N PHE A 73 -3.43 -1.67 -1.40
CA PHE A 73 -3.44 -1.78 0.06
C PHE A 73 -4.53 -0.90 0.69
N ALA A 74 -4.68 0.34 0.23
CA ALA A 74 -5.76 1.23 0.69
C ALA A 74 -7.16 0.63 0.41
N THR A 75 -7.34 0.00 -0.76
CA THR A 75 -8.60 -0.70 -1.11
C THR A 75 -8.93 -1.84 -0.14
N VAL A 76 -7.95 -2.71 0.12
CA VAL A 76 -8.11 -3.85 1.05
C VAL A 76 -8.40 -3.37 2.47
N ARG A 77 -7.74 -2.28 2.88
CA ARG A 77 -7.95 -1.68 4.20
C ARG A 77 -9.38 -1.14 4.36
N GLU A 78 -9.88 -0.39 3.38
CA GLU A 78 -11.26 0.11 3.42
C GLU A 78 -12.27 -1.06 3.40
N ALA A 79 -12.01 -2.10 2.60
CA ALA A 79 -12.82 -3.32 2.64
C ALA A 79 -12.81 -4.01 4.01
N GLY A 80 -11.65 -4.10 4.67
CA GLY A 80 -11.49 -4.64 6.02
C GLY A 80 -12.26 -3.83 7.07
N LYS A 81 -12.27 -2.50 6.94
CA LYS A 81 -13.06 -1.61 7.79
C LYS A 81 -14.55 -1.84 7.62
N ARG A 82 -15.04 -1.95 6.37
CA ARG A 82 -16.47 -2.18 6.07
C ARG A 82 -16.96 -3.56 6.51
N THR A 83 -16.13 -4.59 6.35
CA THR A 83 -16.54 -5.99 6.58
C THR A 83 -16.28 -6.46 8.01
N ASN A 84 -15.14 -6.10 8.59
CA ASN A 84 -14.66 -6.61 9.88
C ASN A 84 -14.60 -5.52 10.97
N GLY A 85 -14.81 -4.24 10.63
CA GLY A 85 -14.65 -3.14 11.58
C GLY A 85 -13.19 -2.88 11.99
N MET A 86 -12.22 -3.42 11.25
CA MET A 86 -10.79 -3.32 11.54
C MET A 86 -10.10 -2.44 10.49
N ARG A 87 -9.22 -1.52 10.91
CA ARG A 87 -8.57 -0.51 10.06
C ARG A 87 -7.05 -0.51 10.21
#